data_AF-A0A1V2LL00-F1
#
_entry.id   AF-A0A1V2LL00-F1
#
_cell.length_a   1.000
_cell.length_b   1.000
_cell.length_c   1.000
_cell.angle_alpha   90.00
_cell.angle_beta   90.00
_cell.angle_gamma   90.00
#
_symmetry.space_group_name_H-M   'P 1'
#
loop_
_entity.id
_entity.type
_entity.pdbx_description
1 polymer ?
#
loop_
_entity_poly.entity_id
_entity_poly.type
_entity_poly.pdbx_seq_one_letter_code
_entity_poly.pdbx_strand_id
1 'polypeptide(L)'
;MIMTIFMNHVRSRIYGGPLEKVELVLRDQQRHFYNDDSLYQTEERTDWSKVSVFLYFTCNEDAMSFYRYSKSDMFKVNGDSLNTLWMPDVDEDVDEGGNKGQQIQLGRRQLQQAMGGAERARRVLVFKRPIEEKAYNRGPRSHSFTRKNGHLSLVSECHTTVKHNLDIDPKEIKRDFGEYGHLIEVFPIVSRKLSFGIHYYNVASAILVKRVLENATEERFSAVDLEMRRKYGAWHVWYGRDPTERAVPSP
;
A
#
# COMPACT_ATOMS: atom_id res chain seq x y z
N MET A 1 22.74 17.38 -14.35
CA MET A 1 22.64 15.99 -13.86
C MET A 1 21.17 15.74 -13.53
N ILE A 2 20.47 14.91 -14.31
CA ILE A 2 19.04 14.61 -14.07
C ILE A 2 19.00 13.48 -13.04
N MET A 3 18.61 13.81 -11.81
CA MET A 3 18.49 12.85 -10.72
C MET A 3 17.12 12.18 -10.81
N THR A 4 17.10 10.87 -11.10
CA THR A 4 15.85 10.10 -11.06
C THR A 4 15.64 9.63 -9.63
N ILE A 5 14.75 10.31 -8.90
CA ILE A 5 14.33 9.88 -7.57
C ILE A 5 13.06 9.05 -7.72
N PHE A 6 13.11 7.75 -7.43
CA PHE A 6 11.88 6.96 -7.36
C PHE A 6 11.18 7.18 -6.02
N MET A 7 9.85 7.24 -6.03
CA MET A 7 9.04 7.37 -4.80
C MET A 7 9.36 6.29 -3.76
N ASN A 8 9.68 5.07 -4.20
CA ASN A 8 10.11 3.98 -3.32
C ASN A 8 11.38 4.31 -2.51
N HIS A 9 12.31 5.06 -3.12
CA HIS A 9 13.57 5.44 -2.47
C HIS A 9 13.32 6.53 -1.43
N VAL A 10 12.50 7.54 -1.76
CA VAL A 10 12.07 8.58 -0.80
C VAL A 10 11.36 7.93 0.38
N ARG A 11 10.36 7.09 0.10
CA ARG A 11 9.56 6.39 1.12
C ARG A 11 10.41 5.57 2.10
N SER A 12 11.42 4.87 1.60
CA SER A 12 12.32 4.07 2.46
C SER A 12 13.17 4.91 3.42
N ARG A 13 13.20 6.23 3.26
CA ARG A 13 13.90 7.19 4.12
C ARG A 13 12.95 8.06 4.94
N ILE A 14 11.64 7.88 4.82
CA ILE A 14 10.67 8.51 5.72
C ILE A 14 10.55 7.67 6.99
N TYR A 15 10.68 8.34 8.13
CA TYR A 15 10.61 7.79 9.48
C TYR A 15 9.62 8.60 10.31
N GLY A 16 9.22 8.06 11.45
CA GLY A 16 8.32 8.74 12.39
C GLY A 16 6.84 8.64 12.02
N GLY A 17 6.42 7.74 11.13
CA GLY A 17 5.01 7.50 10.86
C GLY A 17 4.25 7.00 12.11
N PRO A 18 2.91 6.91 12.05
CA PRO A 18 2.15 6.66 10.83
C PRO A 18 1.85 7.92 10.01
N LEU A 19 1.86 7.74 8.69
CA LEU A 19 1.36 8.75 7.76
C LEU A 19 -0.11 8.52 7.45
N GLU A 20 -0.86 9.61 7.41
CA GLU A 20 -2.22 9.65 6.91
C GLU A 20 -2.23 9.63 5.38
N LYS A 21 -1.49 10.55 4.77
CA LYS A 21 -1.45 10.78 3.33
C LYS A 21 -0.04 11.15 2.90
N VAL A 22 0.33 10.70 1.70
CA VAL A 22 1.43 11.26 0.94
C VAL A 22 0.88 11.83 -0.36
N GLU A 23 1.23 13.06 -0.67
CA GLU A 23 0.73 13.77 -1.84
C GLU A 23 1.91 14.24 -2.69
N LEU A 24 1.81 13.98 -3.99
CA LEU A 24 2.76 14.44 -4.98
C LEU A 24 2.19 15.72 -5.61
N VAL A 25 2.95 16.80 -5.54
CA VAL A 25 2.55 18.09 -6.10
C VAL A 25 3.59 18.58 -7.10
N LEU A 26 3.15 19.19 -8.19
CA LEU A 26 4.04 19.93 -9.08
C LEU A 26 4.26 21.33 -8.54
N ARG A 27 5.47 21.84 -8.78
CA ARG A 27 5.83 23.22 -8.48
C ARG A 27 5.97 24.01 -9.77
N ASP A 28 5.18 25.06 -9.92
CA ASP A 28 5.31 25.98 -11.06
C ASP A 28 6.50 26.95 -10.89
N GLN A 29 6.76 27.76 -11.92
CA GLN A 29 7.82 28.78 -11.89
C GLN A 29 7.56 29.89 -10.86
N GLN A 30 6.29 30.08 -10.48
CA GLN A 30 5.84 31.07 -9.50
C GLN A 30 5.83 30.52 -8.06
N ARG A 31 6.29 29.27 -7.87
CA ARG A 31 6.35 28.54 -6.60
C ARG A 31 4.99 28.16 -6.02
N HIS A 32 3.93 28.13 -6.82
CA HIS A 32 2.66 27.51 -6.43
C HIS A 32 2.76 26.00 -6.57
N PHE A 33 2.09 25.33 -5.64
CA PHE A 33 1.93 23.88 -5.63
C PHE A 33 0.56 23.54 -6.20
N TYR A 34 0.49 22.56 -7.09
CA TYR A 34 -0.76 22.05 -7.62
C TYR A 34 -0.71 20.54 -7.80
N ASN A 35 -1.87 19.92 -7.70
CA ASN A 35 -2.06 18.50 -7.90
C ASN A 35 -2.18 18.18 -9.38
N ASP A 36 -1.54 17.09 -9.80
CA ASP A 36 -1.64 16.55 -11.14
C ASP A 36 -1.71 15.02 -11.05
N ASP A 37 -2.83 14.44 -11.49
CA ASP A 37 -3.07 13.01 -11.41
C ASP A 37 -2.10 12.19 -12.27
N SER A 38 -1.44 12.80 -13.27
CA SER A 38 -0.40 12.14 -14.06
C SER A 38 0.81 11.73 -13.21
N LEU A 39 1.06 12.39 -12.08
CA LEU A 39 2.14 12.03 -11.15
C LEU A 39 2.00 10.64 -10.53
N TYR A 40 0.78 10.11 -10.48
CA TYR A 40 0.50 8.79 -9.90
C TYR A 40 0.51 7.69 -10.95
N GLN A 41 0.65 8.02 -12.24
CA GLN A 41 0.69 7.06 -13.33
C GLN A 41 2.12 6.49 -13.46
N THR A 42 2.26 5.17 -13.26
CA THR A 42 3.57 4.51 -13.13
C THR A 42 4.32 4.37 -14.47
N GLU A 43 3.68 4.68 -15.61
CA GLU A 43 4.21 4.42 -16.95
C GLU A 43 4.85 5.64 -17.60
N GLU A 44 4.57 6.85 -17.10
CA GLU A 44 5.13 8.09 -17.64
C GLU A 44 6.43 8.48 -16.94
N ARG A 45 7.36 9.07 -17.70
CA ARG A 45 8.60 9.62 -17.12
C ARG A 45 8.27 10.92 -16.38
N THR A 46 8.03 10.81 -15.08
CA THR A 46 7.88 11.99 -14.21
C THR A 46 9.22 12.72 -14.07
N ASP A 47 9.22 14.03 -14.34
CA ASP A 47 10.35 14.91 -14.02
C ASP A 47 10.36 15.24 -12.53
N TRP A 48 11.02 14.39 -11.74
CA TRP A 48 11.12 14.52 -10.29
C TRP A 48 11.79 15.82 -9.81
N SER A 49 12.44 16.59 -10.68
CA SER A 49 12.99 17.90 -10.32
C SER A 49 11.91 18.96 -10.07
N LYS A 50 10.69 18.73 -10.58
CA LYS A 50 9.53 19.63 -10.42
C LYS A 50 8.52 19.12 -9.41
N VAL A 51 8.71 17.91 -8.89
CA VAL A 51 7.80 17.28 -7.94
C VAL A 51 8.25 17.59 -6.52
N SER A 52 7.31 18.00 -5.68
CA SER A 52 7.47 18.05 -4.23
C SER A 52 6.58 16.98 -3.59
N VAL A 53 7.04 16.44 -2.45
CA VAL A 53 6.33 15.38 -1.73
C VAL A 53 5.84 15.96 -0.41
N PHE A 54 4.52 16.01 -0.23
CA PHE A 54 3.88 16.46 0.99
C PHE A 54 3.58 15.25 1.87
N LEU A 55 3.96 15.34 3.15
CA LEU A 55 3.82 14.27 4.12
C LEU A 55 2.85 14.69 5.21
N TYR A 56 1.71 14.02 5.29
CA TYR A 56 0.69 14.27 6.29
C TYR A 56 0.83 13.22 7.38
N PHE A 57 1.34 13.64 8.54
CA PHE A 57 1.44 12.80 9.73
C PHE A 57 0.16 12.89 10.54
N THR A 58 -0.20 11.80 11.21
CA THR A 58 -1.36 11.80 12.11
C THR A 58 -1.10 12.60 13.40
N CYS A 59 0.16 12.66 13.84
CA CYS A 59 0.58 13.33 15.07
C CYS A 59 1.61 14.43 14.79
N ASN A 60 1.53 15.53 15.53
CA ASN A 60 2.46 16.65 15.37
C ASN A 60 3.88 16.30 15.84
N GLU A 61 4.00 15.50 16.90
CA GLU A 61 5.27 15.05 17.47
C GLU A 61 6.05 14.21 16.47
N ASP A 62 5.35 13.34 15.75
CA ASP A 62 5.87 12.48 14.70
C ASP A 62 6.38 13.30 13.50
N ALA A 63 5.58 14.27 13.04
CA ALA A 63 6.01 15.22 12.02
C ALA A 63 7.26 16.01 12.45
N MET A 64 7.27 16.52 13.68
CA MET A 64 8.38 17.31 14.23
C MET A 64 9.65 16.47 14.37
N SER A 65 9.51 15.21 14.80
CA SER A 65 10.61 14.26 14.89
C SER A 65 11.22 13.98 13.52
N PHE A 66 10.38 13.71 12.51
CA PHE A 66 10.83 13.57 11.13
C PHE A 66 11.47 14.83 10.58
N TYR A 67 10.90 16.01 10.85
CA TYR A 67 11.45 17.29 10.40
C TYR A 67 12.86 17.50 10.95
N ARG A 68 13.08 17.28 12.25
CA ARG A 68 14.42 17.35 12.86
C ARG A 68 15.40 16.37 12.21
N TYR A 69 14.97 15.12 12.00
CA TYR A 69 15.75 14.12 11.29
C TYR A 69 16.11 14.55 9.87
N SER A 70 15.17 15.15 9.15
CA SER A 70 15.37 15.63 7.79
C SER A 70 16.38 16.78 7.68
N LYS A 71 16.64 17.49 8.80
CA LYS A 71 17.68 18.52 8.91
C LYS A 71 19.05 17.97 9.30
N SER A 72 19.14 16.68 9.61
CA SER A 72 20.42 16.01 9.86
C SER A 72 21.08 15.55 8.55
N ASP A 73 22.38 15.26 8.61
CA ASP A 73 23.12 14.65 7.50
C ASP A 73 22.74 13.19 7.21
N MET A 74 21.83 12.60 8.01
CA MET A 74 21.40 11.22 7.86
C MET A 74 20.23 11.05 6.89
N PHE A 75 19.48 12.12 6.61
CA PHE A 75 18.37 12.06 5.67
C PHE A 75 18.88 12.23 4.23
N LYS A 76 19.29 11.10 3.64
CA LYS A 76 19.79 11.04 2.27
C LYS A 76 18.97 10.09 1.43
N VAL A 77 18.47 10.58 0.30
CA VAL A 77 17.78 9.78 -0.71
C VAL A 77 18.71 9.65 -1.89
N ASN A 78 19.10 8.41 -2.24
CA ASN A 78 20.11 8.13 -3.27
C ASN A 78 21.49 8.77 -3.05
N GLY A 79 21.82 9.14 -1.80
CA GLY A 79 23.06 9.82 -1.45
C GLY A 79 22.92 11.34 -1.37
N ASP A 80 21.81 11.89 -1.84
CA ASP A 80 21.56 13.33 -1.89
C ASP A 80 20.67 13.80 -0.73
N SER A 81 20.99 14.97 -0.20
CA SER A 81 20.18 15.64 0.82
C SER A 81 19.01 16.36 0.15
N LEU A 82 17.79 15.98 0.50
CA LEU A 82 16.59 16.65 0.02
C LEU A 82 16.27 17.88 0.87
N ASN A 83 15.80 18.95 0.23
CA ASN A 83 15.33 20.12 0.97
C ASN A 83 13.94 19.83 1.55
N THR A 84 13.82 19.99 2.87
CA THR A 84 12.56 19.84 3.60
C THR A 84 12.07 21.18 4.13
N LEU A 85 10.76 21.37 4.13
CA LEU A 85 10.14 22.57 4.68
C LEU A 85 9.05 22.15 5.65
N TRP A 86 8.95 22.84 6.78
CA TRP A 86 7.80 22.71 7.66
C TRP A 86 6.66 23.52 7.07
N MET A 87 5.53 22.88 6.81
CA MET A 87 4.30 23.56 6.41
C MET A 87 3.35 23.55 7.61
N PRO A 88 2.87 24.71 8.08
CA PRO A 88 1.84 24.75 9.10
C PRO A 88 0.56 24.11 8.54
N ASP A 89 -0.27 23.56 9.43
CA ASP A 89 -1.63 23.15 9.06
C ASP A 89 -2.29 24.37 8.42
N VAL A 90 -2.52 24.27 7.11
CA VAL A 90 -3.41 25.20 6.42
C VAL A 90 -4.79 24.66 6.78
N ASP A 91 -5.54 25.40 7.58
CA ASP A 91 -6.94 25.07 7.81
C ASP A 91 -7.61 25.02 6.43
N GLU A 92 -7.86 23.82 5.90
CA GLU A 92 -8.77 23.60 4.78
C GLU A 92 -10.21 23.80 5.31
N ASP A 93 -10.50 24.99 5.82
CA ASP A 93 -11.86 25.50 5.96
C ASP A 93 -12.31 26.00 4.59
N VAL A 94 -12.48 25.08 3.63
CA VAL A 94 -13.14 25.39 2.37
C VAL A 94 -13.98 24.19 1.94
N ASP A 95 -15.18 24.13 2.53
CA ASP A 95 -16.34 23.49 1.91
C ASP A 95 -16.77 24.34 0.70
N GLU A 96 -15.98 24.32 -0.38
CA GLU A 96 -16.40 24.84 -1.68
C GLU A 96 -16.37 23.70 -2.69
N GLY A 97 -17.55 23.09 -2.88
CA GLY A 97 -18.26 23.10 -4.17
C GLY A 97 -17.51 22.70 -5.44
N GLY A 98 -16.34 22.08 -5.35
CA GLY A 98 -15.52 21.66 -6.46
C GLY A 98 -15.87 20.24 -6.86
N ASN A 99 -16.62 20.12 -7.94
CA ASN A 99 -17.00 18.87 -8.60
C ASN A 99 -15.76 18.15 -9.18
N LYS A 100 -14.86 17.66 -8.31
CA LYS A 100 -13.76 16.75 -8.64
C LYS A 100 -14.20 15.35 -8.23
N GLY A 101 -13.93 14.37 -9.10
CA GLY A 101 -14.59 13.06 -9.15
C GLY A 101 -14.81 12.39 -7.79
N GLN A 102 -15.92 11.64 -7.71
CA GLN A 102 -16.47 10.94 -6.55
C GLN A 102 -15.46 10.10 -5.74
N GLN A 103 -14.55 10.73 -5.02
CA GLN A 103 -13.74 10.07 -4.01
C GLN A 103 -14.46 10.31 -2.68
N ILE A 104 -15.01 9.24 -2.11
CA ILE A 104 -15.72 9.28 -0.82
C ILE A 104 -14.75 9.82 0.24
N GLN A 105 -14.88 11.11 0.60
CA GLN A 105 -14.05 11.71 1.63
C GLN A 105 -14.50 11.21 3.00
N LEU A 106 -13.65 10.41 3.65
CA LEU A 106 -13.78 10.13 5.07
C LEU A 106 -13.54 11.41 5.86
N GLY A 107 -14.51 11.84 6.67
CA GLY A 107 -14.32 12.99 7.54
C GLY A 107 -13.15 12.80 8.52
N ARG A 108 -12.38 13.86 8.78
CA ARG A 108 -11.15 13.87 9.61
C ARG A 108 -11.31 13.12 10.94
N ARG A 109 -12.45 13.28 11.62
CA ARG A 109 -12.74 12.59 12.88
C ARG A 109 -12.84 11.07 12.72
N GLN A 110 -13.51 10.58 11.68
CA GLN A 110 -13.62 9.15 11.42
C GLN A 110 -12.26 8.56 11.05
N LEU A 111 -11.45 9.32 10.31
CA LEU A 111 -10.10 8.94 9.92
C LEU A 111 -9.19 8.76 11.14
N GLN A 112 -9.16 9.77 12.03
CA GLN A 112 -8.40 9.72 13.28
C GLN A 112 -8.84 8.56 14.18
N GLN A 113 -10.15 8.32 14.29
CA GLN A 113 -10.69 7.18 15.03
C GLN A 113 -10.26 5.84 14.44
N ALA A 114 -10.25 5.69 13.10
CA ALA A 114 -9.82 4.46 12.46
C ALA A 114 -8.31 4.22 12.66
N MET A 115 -7.48 5.27 12.57
CA MET A 115 -6.02 5.17 12.71
C MET A 115 -5.55 4.95 14.16
N GLY A 116 -6.24 5.54 15.13
CA GLY A 116 -5.95 5.43 16.57
C GLY A 116 -6.75 4.33 17.28
N GLY A 117 -7.77 3.76 16.63
CA GLY A 117 -8.62 2.71 17.19
C GLY A 117 -7.97 1.34 17.24
N ALA A 118 -8.74 0.32 17.64
CA ALA A 118 -8.26 -1.04 17.86
C ALA A 118 -7.60 -1.67 16.61
N GLU A 119 -8.13 -1.38 15.42
CA GLU A 119 -7.59 -1.92 14.17
C GLU A 119 -6.35 -1.20 13.66
N ARG A 120 -6.07 0.00 14.18
CA ARG A 120 -4.92 0.84 13.81
C ARG A 120 -4.77 0.99 12.30
N ALA A 121 -5.77 1.59 11.65
CA ALA A 121 -5.80 1.73 10.19
C ALA A 121 -4.52 2.34 9.63
N ARG A 122 -4.03 1.78 8.51
CA ARG A 122 -2.81 2.19 7.79
C ARG A 122 -3.05 2.20 6.30
N ARG A 123 -2.13 2.83 5.56
CA ARG A 123 -2.14 2.90 4.09
C ARG A 123 -1.91 1.55 3.41
N VAL A 124 -1.52 0.52 4.16
CA VAL A 124 -1.23 -0.81 3.66
C VAL A 124 -2.35 -1.77 4.03
N LEU A 125 -2.92 -2.45 3.04
CA LEU A 125 -3.80 -3.61 3.23
C LEU A 125 -3.08 -4.89 2.85
N VAL A 126 -3.29 -5.94 3.63
CA VAL A 126 -2.78 -7.27 3.33
C VAL A 126 -3.95 -8.20 3.09
N PHE A 127 -3.91 -8.89 1.95
CA PHE A 127 -4.89 -9.87 1.53
C PHE A 127 -4.30 -11.27 1.66
N LYS A 128 -5.07 -12.18 2.25
CA LYS A 128 -4.69 -13.59 2.37
C LYS A 128 -5.88 -14.49 2.14
N ARG A 129 -5.72 -15.42 1.19
CA ARG A 129 -6.69 -16.47 0.94
C ARG A 129 -6.07 -17.83 1.28
N PRO A 130 -6.72 -18.62 2.15
CA PRO A 130 -6.36 -20.02 2.28
C PRO A 130 -6.43 -20.70 0.92
N ILE A 131 -5.34 -21.33 0.53
CA ILE A 131 -5.41 -22.34 -0.50
C ILE A 131 -6.09 -23.52 0.20
N GLU A 132 -7.24 -23.96 -0.31
CA GLU A 132 -7.83 -25.21 0.14
C GLU A 132 -6.78 -26.30 -0.10
N GLU A 133 -6.12 -26.74 0.97
CA GLU A 133 -5.33 -27.94 0.91
C GLU A 133 -6.29 -29.04 0.47
N LYS A 134 -6.05 -29.61 -0.72
CA LYS A 134 -6.76 -30.81 -1.15
C LYS A 134 -6.72 -31.74 0.05
N ALA A 135 -7.89 -32.20 0.52
CA ALA A 135 -7.98 -33.18 1.57
C ALA A 135 -6.90 -34.22 1.27
N TYR A 136 -5.85 -34.25 2.09
CA TYR A 136 -4.83 -35.26 1.98
C TYR A 136 -5.63 -36.53 2.14
N ASN A 137 -5.91 -37.24 1.04
CA ASN A 137 -6.41 -38.58 1.11
C ASN A 137 -5.36 -39.26 1.99
N ARG A 138 -5.73 -39.54 3.24
CA ARG A 138 -4.98 -40.42 4.13
C ARG A 138 -5.12 -41.84 3.59
N GLY A 139 -4.78 -42.03 2.31
CA GLY A 139 -4.40 -43.31 1.78
C GLY A 139 -3.03 -43.64 2.38
N PRO A 140 -2.76 -44.92 2.66
CA PRO A 140 -1.50 -45.32 3.23
C PRO A 140 -0.35 -44.83 2.34
N ARG A 141 0.67 -44.22 2.97
CA ARG A 141 1.89 -43.79 2.29
C ARG A 141 2.58 -45.00 1.66
N SER A 142 2.30 -45.27 0.39
CA SER A 142 3.07 -46.23 -0.40
C SER A 142 4.37 -45.56 -0.80
N HIS A 143 5.38 -45.63 0.06
CA HIS A 143 6.77 -45.43 -0.35
C HIS A 143 7.14 -46.59 -1.28
N SER A 144 6.95 -46.43 -2.59
CA SER A 144 7.43 -47.41 -3.55
C SER A 144 8.93 -47.22 -3.75
N PHE A 145 9.73 -48.04 -3.06
CA PHE A 145 11.14 -48.20 -3.40
C PHE A 145 11.24 -49.00 -4.71
N THR A 146 11.47 -48.33 -5.83
CA THR A 146 11.85 -49.04 -7.06
C THR A 146 13.37 -49.14 -7.13
N ARG A 147 13.91 -50.36 -6.94
CA ARG A 147 15.31 -50.66 -7.27
C ARG A 147 15.46 -50.69 -8.79
N LYS A 148 16.08 -49.67 -9.36
CA LYS A 148 16.81 -49.82 -10.63
C LYS A 148 18.29 -49.56 -10.34
N ASN A 149 19.10 -50.58 -10.60
CA ASN A 149 20.57 -50.51 -10.67
C ASN A 149 21.31 -50.17 -9.37
N GLY A 150 20.92 -50.76 -8.23
CA GLY A 150 21.78 -50.82 -7.04
C GLY A 150 21.99 -49.51 -6.25
N HIS A 151 21.41 -48.39 -6.70
CA HIS A 151 21.45 -47.12 -5.97
C HIS A 151 20.08 -46.82 -5.34
N LEU A 152 20.05 -46.57 -4.03
CA LEU A 152 18.85 -46.09 -3.34
C LEU A 152 18.66 -44.60 -3.69
N SER A 153 17.81 -44.28 -4.66
CA SER A 153 17.39 -42.89 -4.88
C SER A 153 16.07 -42.65 -4.14
N LEU A 154 16.10 -41.75 -3.16
CA LEU A 154 14.90 -41.20 -2.55
C LEU A 154 14.30 -40.23 -3.58
N VAL A 155 13.41 -40.72 -4.44
CA VAL A 155 12.65 -39.85 -5.34
C VAL A 155 11.57 -39.21 -4.48
N SER A 156 11.95 -38.14 -3.79
CA SER A 156 10.98 -37.15 -3.37
C SER A 156 10.55 -36.44 -4.64
N GLU A 157 9.48 -36.92 -5.26
CA GLU A 157 8.75 -36.12 -6.25
C GLU A 157 8.14 -34.92 -5.53
N CYS A 158 8.98 -33.93 -5.18
CA CYS A 158 8.55 -32.60 -4.80
C CYS A 158 8.12 -31.81 -6.05
N HIS A 159 7.42 -32.46 -6.98
CA HIS A 159 6.71 -31.78 -8.05
C HIS A 159 5.28 -31.49 -7.60
N THR A 160 5.15 -30.64 -6.58
CA THR A 160 3.92 -29.86 -6.41
C THR A 160 3.96 -28.70 -7.39
N THR A 161 3.97 -28.99 -8.70
CA THR A 161 3.52 -28.05 -9.73
C THR A 161 2.01 -27.96 -9.63
N VAL A 162 1.50 -27.39 -8.54
CA VAL A 162 0.10 -27.06 -8.45
C VAL A 162 -0.10 -25.84 -9.32
N LYS A 163 -0.64 -26.06 -10.53
CA LYS A 163 -1.25 -25.00 -11.33
C LYS A 163 -2.47 -24.50 -10.57
N HIS A 164 -2.26 -23.64 -9.57
CA HIS A 164 -3.31 -22.75 -9.12
C HIS A 164 -3.48 -21.73 -10.24
N ASN A 165 -4.43 -21.97 -11.15
CA ASN A 165 -5.00 -20.93 -12.01
C ASN A 165 -5.82 -19.95 -11.16
N LEU A 166 -5.22 -19.40 -10.10
CA LEU A 166 -5.63 -18.12 -9.59
C LEU A 166 -4.85 -17.15 -10.45
N ASP A 167 -5.43 -16.82 -11.62
CA ASP A 167 -4.96 -15.75 -12.50
C ASP A 167 -5.10 -14.43 -11.75
N ILE A 168 -4.25 -14.22 -10.75
CA ILE A 168 -4.09 -12.94 -10.10
C ILE A 168 -3.15 -12.16 -10.98
N ASP A 169 -3.73 -11.43 -11.93
CA ASP A 169 -3.00 -10.46 -12.72
C ASP A 169 -2.77 -9.20 -11.85
N PRO A 170 -1.51 -8.82 -11.55
CA PRO A 170 -1.22 -7.59 -10.84
C PRO A 170 -1.79 -6.34 -11.53
N LYS A 171 -2.00 -6.37 -12.86
CA LYS A 171 -2.64 -5.27 -13.60
C LYS A 171 -4.12 -5.15 -13.26
N GLU A 172 -4.81 -6.28 -13.15
CA GLU A 172 -6.21 -6.32 -12.72
C GLU A 172 -6.36 -5.83 -11.28
N ILE A 173 -5.51 -6.29 -10.36
CA ILE A 173 -5.49 -5.76 -8.99
C ILE A 173 -5.27 -4.25 -9.01
N LYS A 174 -4.27 -3.75 -9.74
CA LYS A 174 -4.01 -2.30 -9.80
C LYS A 174 -5.22 -1.51 -10.27
N ARG A 175 -5.94 -2.01 -11.29
CA ARG A 175 -7.17 -1.38 -11.79
C ARG A 175 -8.27 -1.41 -10.73
N ASP A 176 -8.59 -2.59 -10.19
CA ASP A 176 -9.69 -2.78 -9.25
C ASP A 176 -9.51 -1.93 -7.96
N PHE A 177 -8.29 -1.87 -7.44
CA PHE A 177 -7.98 -1.08 -6.24
C PHE A 177 -7.73 0.41 -6.55
N GLY A 178 -7.36 0.73 -7.78
CA GLY A 178 -7.20 2.11 -8.25
C GLY A 178 -8.49 2.93 -8.19
N GLU A 179 -9.65 2.28 -8.29
CA GLU A 179 -10.97 2.91 -8.13
C GLU A 179 -11.17 3.57 -6.75
N TYR A 180 -10.45 3.12 -5.72
CA TYR A 180 -10.55 3.65 -4.35
C TYR A 180 -9.50 4.73 -4.06
N GLY A 181 -8.47 4.85 -4.90
CA GLY A 181 -7.43 5.87 -4.82
C GLY A 181 -6.07 5.43 -5.35
N HIS A 182 -5.14 6.38 -5.39
CA HIS A 182 -3.81 6.13 -5.95
C HIS A 182 -3.00 5.11 -5.15
N LEU A 183 -2.38 4.19 -5.88
CA LEU A 183 -1.55 3.12 -5.35
C LEU A 183 -0.07 3.50 -5.44
N ILE A 184 0.66 3.34 -4.34
CA ILE A 184 2.12 3.33 -4.34
C ILE A 184 2.62 2.03 -5.00
N GLU A 185 2.10 0.90 -4.54
CA GLU A 185 2.48 -0.40 -5.08
C GLU A 185 1.46 -1.50 -4.76
N VAL A 186 1.45 -2.51 -5.63
CA VAL A 186 0.87 -3.83 -5.38
C VAL A 186 2.04 -4.79 -5.30
N PHE A 187 2.16 -5.54 -4.20
CA PHE A 187 3.32 -6.41 -3.97
C PHE A 187 2.90 -7.82 -3.54
N PRO A 188 3.58 -8.86 -4.05
CA PRO A 188 3.34 -10.23 -3.58
C PRO A 188 3.86 -10.39 -2.15
N ILE A 189 3.19 -11.23 -1.36
CA ILE A 189 3.65 -11.58 -0.01
C ILE A 189 4.10 -13.04 -0.01
N VAL A 190 5.37 -13.26 0.33
CA VAL A 190 5.94 -14.60 0.43
C VAL A 190 5.27 -15.35 1.58
N SER A 191 4.40 -16.29 1.24
CA SER A 191 3.66 -17.10 2.21
C SER A 191 3.33 -18.46 1.61
N ARG A 192 3.00 -19.43 2.48
CA ARG A 192 2.42 -20.73 2.08
C ARG A 192 0.97 -20.61 1.56
N LYS A 193 0.37 -19.43 1.70
CA LYS A 193 -0.99 -19.12 1.24
C LYS A 193 -0.92 -18.02 0.19
N LEU A 194 -1.90 -17.95 -0.69
CA LEU A 194 -1.98 -16.89 -1.68
C LEU A 194 -2.19 -15.55 -0.97
N SER A 195 -1.21 -14.65 -1.10
CA SER A 195 -1.18 -13.41 -0.34
C SER A 195 -0.55 -12.28 -1.15
N PHE A 196 -1.14 -11.11 -1.09
CA PHE A 196 -0.60 -9.88 -1.69
C PHE A 196 -0.90 -8.69 -0.79
N GLY A 197 -0.15 -7.61 -0.97
CA GLY A 197 -0.33 -6.35 -0.28
C GLY A 197 -0.65 -5.24 -1.26
N ILE A 198 -1.47 -4.29 -0.79
CA ILE A 198 -1.84 -3.06 -1.49
C ILE A 198 -1.36 -1.91 -0.63
N HIS A 199 -0.59 -0.99 -1.21
CA HIS A 199 -0.12 0.19 -0.52
C HIS A 199 -0.68 1.43 -1.21
N TYR A 200 -1.53 2.18 -0.51
CA TYR A 200 -2.10 3.43 -0.97
C TYR A 200 -1.24 4.64 -0.64
N TYR A 201 -1.43 5.73 -1.38
CA TYR A 201 -0.92 7.05 -0.98
C TYR A 201 -1.69 7.61 0.22
N ASN A 202 -2.98 7.29 0.37
CA ASN A 202 -3.88 7.79 1.41
C ASN A 202 -4.51 6.64 2.23
N VAL A 203 -4.54 6.77 3.56
CA VAL A 203 -5.14 5.79 4.47
C VAL A 203 -6.65 5.68 4.29
N ALA A 204 -7.32 6.76 3.86
CA ALA A 204 -8.76 6.77 3.58
C ALA A 204 -9.12 5.70 2.54
N SER A 205 -8.34 5.56 1.47
CA SER A 205 -8.57 4.54 0.43
C SER A 205 -8.49 3.11 0.98
N ALA A 206 -7.54 2.84 1.88
CA ALA A 206 -7.42 1.54 2.55
C ALA A 206 -8.65 1.27 3.45
N ILE A 207 -9.12 2.29 4.16
CA ILE A 207 -10.31 2.18 5.03
C ILE A 207 -11.56 1.91 4.20
N LEU A 208 -11.75 2.60 3.07
CA LEU A 208 -12.88 2.40 2.17
C LEU A 208 -12.95 0.95 1.67
N VAL A 209 -11.84 0.43 1.15
CA VAL A 209 -11.79 -0.97 0.68
C VAL A 209 -12.12 -1.95 1.81
N LYS A 210 -11.52 -1.76 2.99
CA LYS A 210 -11.77 -2.67 4.12
C LYS A 210 -13.24 -2.64 4.54
N ARG A 211 -13.85 -1.45 4.61
CA ARG A 211 -15.29 -1.29 4.90
C ARG A 211 -16.17 -1.99 3.88
N VAL A 212 -15.89 -1.83 2.59
CA VAL A 212 -16.65 -2.49 1.51
C VAL A 212 -16.61 -4.02 1.65
N LEU A 213 -15.47 -4.58 2.05
CA LEU A 213 -15.31 -6.02 2.19
C LEU A 213 -15.95 -6.59 3.47
N GLU A 214 -15.98 -5.82 4.56
CA GLU A 214 -16.44 -6.29 5.87
C GLU A 214 -17.88 -5.94 6.20
N ASN A 215 -18.35 -4.75 5.80
CA ASN A 215 -19.67 -4.27 6.14
C ASN A 215 -20.69 -4.84 5.16
N ALA A 216 -21.37 -5.94 5.53
CA ALA A 216 -22.40 -6.51 4.67
C ALA A 216 -23.72 -5.73 4.64
N THR A 217 -23.88 -4.74 5.52
CA THR A 217 -25.16 -4.10 5.88
C THR A 217 -25.37 -2.69 5.33
N GLU A 218 -24.44 -2.14 4.53
CA GLU A 218 -24.68 -0.85 3.87
C GLU A 218 -25.67 -1.03 2.70
N GLU A 219 -26.79 -0.32 2.74
CA GLU A 219 -27.90 -0.46 1.78
C GLU A 219 -27.62 0.14 0.38
N ARG A 220 -26.43 0.74 0.17
CA ARG A 220 -26.08 1.42 -1.09
C ARG A 220 -24.65 1.14 -1.53
N PHE A 221 -24.39 -0.07 -2.01
CA PHE A 221 -23.16 -0.39 -2.74
C PHE A 221 -23.23 0.11 -4.18
N SER A 222 -22.16 0.74 -4.65
CA SER A 222 -21.99 1.00 -6.08
C SER A 222 -21.72 -0.30 -6.86
N ALA A 223 -21.78 -0.26 -8.19
CA ALA A 223 -21.39 -1.39 -9.02
C ALA A 223 -19.91 -1.79 -8.79
N VAL A 224 -19.04 -0.81 -8.53
CA VAL A 224 -17.63 -1.02 -8.20
C VAL A 224 -17.48 -1.81 -6.89
N ASP A 225 -18.25 -1.44 -5.88
CA ASP A 225 -18.20 -2.11 -4.57
C ASP A 225 -18.71 -3.56 -4.64
N LEU A 226 -19.80 -3.80 -5.38
CA LEU A 226 -20.31 -5.15 -5.60
C LEU A 226 -19.28 -6.04 -6.29
N GLU A 227 -18.54 -5.51 -7.27
CA GLU A 227 -17.49 -6.24 -7.98
C GLU A 227 -16.27 -6.50 -7.08
N MET A 228 -15.85 -5.50 -6.29
CA MET A 228 -14.79 -5.64 -5.28
C MET A 228 -15.13 -6.76 -4.28
N ARG A 229 -16.38 -6.80 -3.79
CA ARG A 229 -16.86 -7.88 -2.90
C ARG A 229 -16.92 -9.23 -3.60
N ARG A 230 -17.37 -9.29 -4.84
CA ARG A 230 -17.43 -10.53 -5.62
C ARG A 230 -16.04 -11.17 -5.78
N LYS A 231 -15.02 -10.37 -6.07
CA LYS A 231 -13.64 -10.83 -6.30
C LYS A 231 -12.87 -11.09 -4.99
N TYR A 232 -13.00 -10.19 -4.02
CA TYR A 232 -12.12 -10.16 -2.85
C TYR A 232 -12.83 -10.43 -1.52
N GLY A 233 -14.16 -10.57 -1.49
CA GLY A 233 -14.93 -10.77 -0.25
C GLY A 233 -14.64 -12.07 0.52
N ALA A 234 -14.08 -13.08 -0.15
CA ALA A 234 -13.63 -14.32 0.50
C ALA A 234 -12.20 -14.24 1.08
N TRP A 235 -11.52 -13.11 0.90
CA TRP A 235 -10.15 -12.92 1.38
C TRP A 235 -10.17 -12.40 2.81
N HIS A 236 -9.23 -12.89 3.62
CA HIS A 236 -8.96 -12.26 4.89
C HIS A 236 -8.15 -10.99 4.66
N VAL A 237 -8.59 -9.87 5.21
CA VAL A 237 -8.00 -8.55 5.01
C VAL A 237 -7.66 -7.90 6.34
N TRP A 238 -6.49 -7.28 6.44
CA TRP A 238 -6.09 -6.52 7.62
C TRP A 238 -5.12 -5.40 7.24
N TYR A 239 -4.93 -4.44 8.13
CA TYR A 239 -3.94 -3.38 7.95
C TYR A 239 -2.53 -3.93 8.18
N GLY A 240 -1.67 -3.76 7.16
CA GLY A 240 -0.25 -4.02 7.26
C GLY A 240 0.50 -2.88 7.95
N ARG A 241 1.73 -3.14 8.38
CA ARG A 241 2.62 -2.09 8.88
C ARG A 241 3.00 -1.14 7.74
N ASP A 242 2.87 0.15 7.94
CA ASP A 242 3.36 1.14 6.99
C ASP A 242 4.91 1.19 7.05
N PRO A 243 5.62 1.12 5.91
CA PRO A 243 7.08 1.32 5.86
C PRO A 243 7.57 2.61 6.54
N THR A 244 6.73 3.63 6.71
CA THR A 244 7.10 4.89 7.35
C THR A 244 6.99 4.85 8.89
N GLU A 245 6.33 3.83 9.49
CA GLU A 245 6.21 3.60 10.94
C GLU A 245 7.51 3.04 11.58
N ARG A 246 8.65 3.52 11.11
CA ARG A 246 9.95 3.22 11.71
C ARG A 246 10.35 4.38 12.60
N ALA A 247 10.88 4.07 13.77
CA ALA A 247 11.43 5.09 14.65
C ALA A 247 12.51 5.88 13.91
N VAL A 248 12.54 7.19 14.14
CA VAL A 248 13.60 8.06 13.65
C VAL A 248 14.93 7.56 14.23
N PRO A 249 15.99 7.38 13.41
CA PRO A 249 17.30 7.01 13.91
C PRO A 249 17.81 8.03 14.92
N SER A 250 18.22 7.55 16.10
CA SER A 250 18.95 8.39 17.06
C SER A 250 20.34 8.71 16.51
N PRO A 251 20.88 9.93 16.73
CA PRO A 251 22.27 10.26 16.43
C PRO A 251 23.27 9.39 17.19
#